data_AF-A0A7L6N3G6-F1
#
_entry.id   AF-A0A7L6N3G6-F1
#
_cell.length_a   1.000
_cell.length_b   1.000
_cell.length_c   1.000
_cell.angle_alpha   90.00
_cell.angle_beta   90.00
_cell.angle_gamma   90.00
#
_symmetry.space_group_name_H-M   'P 1'
#
loop_
_entity.id
_entity.type
_entity.pdbx_description
1 polymer ?
#
loop_
_entity_poly.entity_id
_entity_poly.type
_entity_poly.pdbx_seq_one_letter_code
_entity_poly.pdbx_strand_id
1 'polypeptide(L)'
;MKNIILSADAKPSVYLVPDIVAENLREYCLEFSALYDFENDREFEIIDDVHVESNHEMTLSYDETAFIYWLNKIKFPNETSTYVETLDWEAYDGIKPEIYKSCPWFNF
;
A
#
# COMPACT_ATOMS: atom_id res chain seq x y z
N MET A 1 -6.61 2.37 16.03
CA MET A 1 -5.61 1.82 15.09
C MET A 1 -5.77 0.31 14.98
N LYS A 2 -5.71 -0.24 13.76
CA LYS A 2 -5.87 -1.67 13.45
C LYS A 2 -4.84 -2.14 12.43
N ASN A 3 -4.49 -3.42 12.49
CA ASN A 3 -3.61 -4.03 11.50
C ASN A 3 -4.39 -4.37 10.23
N ILE A 4 -3.75 -4.11 9.09
CA ILE A 4 -4.17 -4.55 7.76
C ILE A 4 -3.01 -5.29 7.10
N ILE A 5 -3.32 -6.10 6.10
CA ILE A 5 -2.35 -6.70 5.19
C ILE A 5 -2.52 -6.04 3.82
N LEU A 6 -1.41 -5.65 3.22
CA LEU A 6 -1.34 -5.23 1.83
C LEU A 6 -0.37 -6.16 1.09
N SER A 7 -0.67 -6.47 -0.16
CA SER A 7 0.23 -7.19 -1.05
C SER A 7 0.16 -6.61 -2.46
N ALA A 8 1.28 -6.56 -3.15
CA ALA A 8 1.39 -6.26 -4.58
C ALA A 8 2.26 -7.36 -5.25
N ASP A 9 3.30 -6.98 -5.98
CA ASP A 9 4.25 -7.91 -6.60
C ASP A 9 5.27 -8.50 -5.60
N ALA A 10 5.31 -7.96 -4.37
CA ALA A 10 6.21 -8.39 -3.30
C ALA A 10 5.49 -9.25 -2.24
N LYS A 11 6.25 -9.70 -1.23
CA LYS A 11 5.68 -10.40 -0.08
C LYS A 11 4.67 -9.51 0.66
N PRO A 12 3.53 -10.06 1.12
CA PRO A 12 2.54 -9.31 1.87
C PRO A 12 3.15 -8.62 3.10
N SER A 13 2.77 -7.37 3.33
CA SER A 13 3.24 -6.58 4.46
C SER A 13 2.08 -6.13 5.35
N VAL A 14 2.34 -6.07 6.65
CA VAL A 14 1.40 -5.66 7.68
C VAL A 14 1.62 -4.19 8.01
N TYR A 15 0.54 -3.44 8.07
CA TYR A 15 0.53 -2.03 8.44
C TYR A 15 -0.46 -1.78 9.56
N LEU A 16 -0.09 -0.93 10.51
CA LEU A 16 -0.99 -0.39 11.52
C LEU A 16 -1.56 0.92 10.99
N VAL A 17 -2.88 0.98 10.80
CA VAL A 17 -3.58 2.11 10.16
C VAL A 17 -4.70 2.65 11.06
N PRO A 18 -5.22 3.87 10.79
CA PRO A 18 -6.44 4.36 11.43
C PRO A 18 -7.59 3.37 11.32
N ASP A 19 -8.45 3.31 12.33
CA ASP A 19 -9.55 2.32 12.37
C ASP A 19 -10.46 2.44 11.16
N ILE A 20 -10.73 3.67 10.72
CA ILE A 20 -11.56 3.96 9.54
C ILE A 20 -10.93 3.44 8.24
N VAL A 21 -9.60 3.43 8.14
CA VAL A 21 -8.89 2.87 6.99
C VAL A 21 -9.05 1.36 6.99
N ALA A 22 -8.84 0.69 8.14
CA ALA A 22 -9.00 -0.76 8.23
C ALA A 22 -10.45 -1.20 7.94
N GLU A 23 -11.43 -0.43 8.39
CA GLU A 23 -12.86 -0.72 8.18
C GLU A 23 -13.32 -0.52 6.73
N ASN A 24 -12.64 0.35 5.97
CA ASN A 24 -12.97 0.67 4.58
C ASN A 24 -11.80 0.42 3.62
N LEU A 25 -10.94 -0.56 3.95
CA LEU A 25 -9.65 -0.76 3.29
C LEU A 25 -9.78 -0.83 1.77
N ARG A 26 -10.74 -1.63 1.28
CA ARG A 26 -10.99 -1.81 -0.14
C ARG A 26 -11.35 -0.50 -0.84
N GLU A 27 -12.15 0.35 -0.20
CA GLU A 27 -12.58 1.61 -0.80
C GLU A 27 -11.41 2.57 -0.95
N TYR A 28 -10.58 2.70 0.09
CA TYR A 28 -9.37 3.52 0.01
C TYR A 28 -8.35 3.00 -1.00
N CYS A 29 -8.15 1.67 -1.09
CA CYS A 29 -7.27 1.10 -2.10
C CYS A 29 -7.78 1.39 -3.52
N LEU A 30 -9.09 1.23 -3.78
CA LEU A 30 -9.69 1.54 -5.07
C LEU A 30 -9.70 3.04 -5.40
N GLU A 31 -9.91 3.89 -4.39
CA GLU A 31 -9.76 5.34 -4.55
C GLU A 31 -8.33 5.68 -4.96
N PHE A 32 -7.34 5.11 -4.29
CA PHE A 32 -5.93 5.25 -4.66
C PHE A 32 -5.66 4.72 -6.09
N SER A 33 -6.26 3.59 -6.49
CA SER A 33 -6.19 3.11 -7.89
C SER A 33 -6.74 4.13 -8.88
N ALA A 34 -7.88 4.72 -8.56
CA ALA A 34 -8.60 5.61 -9.47
C ALA A 34 -7.90 6.97 -9.65
N LEU A 35 -7.14 7.43 -8.67
CA LEU A 35 -6.30 8.63 -8.80
C LEU A 35 -5.28 8.46 -9.95
N TYR A 36 -4.78 7.24 -10.14
CA TYR A 36 -3.83 6.92 -11.21
C TYR A 36 -4.47 6.94 -12.62
N ASP A 37 -5.72 6.51 -12.75
CA ASP A 37 -6.44 6.51 -14.04
C ASP A 37 -6.82 7.93 -14.51
N PHE A 38 -6.96 8.89 -13.58
CA PHE A 38 -7.41 10.26 -13.89
C PHE A 38 -6.28 11.29 -13.99
N GLU A 39 -5.19 11.14 -13.24
CA GLU A 39 -4.19 12.20 -13.03
C GLU A 39 -2.85 11.96 -13.75
N ASN A 40 -2.88 11.66 -15.05
CA ASN A 40 -1.69 11.69 -15.93
C ASN A 40 -1.02 13.09 -16.05
N ASP A 41 -1.22 14.03 -15.12
CA ASP A 41 -0.74 15.41 -15.26
C ASP A 41 -0.42 16.18 -13.95
N ARG A 42 0.04 15.56 -12.84
CA ARG A 42 0.94 16.22 -11.83
C ARG A 42 1.37 15.42 -10.57
N GLU A 43 2.63 15.68 -10.18
CA GLU A 43 3.16 16.00 -8.82
C GLU A 43 2.95 15.01 -7.65
N PHE A 44 2.83 13.71 -7.90
CA PHE A 44 3.32 12.71 -6.92
C PHE A 44 4.77 12.36 -7.26
N GLU A 45 5.66 13.30 -6.95
CA GLU A 45 7.11 13.08 -7.03
C GLU A 45 7.56 12.12 -5.90
N ILE A 46 8.36 11.11 -6.30
CA ILE A 46 9.32 10.27 -5.54
C ILE A 46 8.71 9.09 -4.72
N ILE A 47 9.25 7.85 -4.62
CA ILE A 47 10.61 7.30 -4.72
C ILE A 47 10.58 5.81 -5.13
N ASP A 48 11.29 5.45 -6.21
CA ASP A 48 12.16 4.28 -6.17
C ASP A 48 13.31 4.46 -7.19
N ASP A 49 14.55 4.32 -6.75
CA ASP A 49 15.74 4.46 -7.61
C ASP A 49 15.96 3.15 -8.37
N VAL A 50 15.10 2.86 -9.34
CA VAL A 50 15.32 1.75 -10.26
C VAL A 50 16.31 2.23 -11.33
N HIS A 51 17.59 1.98 -11.09
CA HIS A 51 18.65 2.13 -12.10
C HIS A 51 18.41 1.18 -13.28
N VAL A 52 17.63 1.62 -14.27
CA VAL A 52 17.67 1.04 -15.60
C VAL A 52 18.73 1.80 -16.38
N GLU A 53 19.83 1.13 -16.70
CA GLU A 53 20.92 1.70 -17.48
C GLU A 53 20.37 2.45 -18.70
N SER A 54 20.65 3.75 -18.76
CA SER A 54 20.58 4.65 -19.92
C SER A 54 19.30 5.43 -20.26
N ASN A 55 18.20 5.38 -19.52
CA ASN A 55 17.13 6.39 -19.59
C ASN A 55 16.37 6.43 -18.27
N HIS A 56 16.37 7.58 -17.59
CA HIS A 56 15.61 7.80 -16.35
C HIS A 56 14.09 7.87 -16.64
N GLU A 57 13.48 6.74 -17.01
CA GLU A 57 12.02 6.60 -16.96
C GLU A 57 11.67 6.06 -15.58
N MET A 58 11.25 6.95 -14.68
CA MET A 58 10.70 6.58 -13.38
C MET A 58 9.28 6.05 -13.58
N THR A 59 9.10 4.75 -13.44
CA THR A 59 7.77 4.14 -13.40
C THR A 59 7.25 4.13 -11.96
N LEU A 60 6.06 4.68 -11.76
CA LEU A 60 5.35 4.63 -10.47
C LEU A 60 5.04 3.17 -10.13
N SER A 61 5.56 2.70 -9.00
CA SER A 61 5.22 1.40 -8.44
C SER A 61 3.87 1.50 -7.72
N TYR A 62 2.91 0.68 -8.14
CA TYR A 62 1.57 0.59 -7.54
C TYR A 62 1.59 -0.32 -6.32
N ASP A 63 2.47 -0.01 -5.36
CA ASP A 63 2.78 -0.87 -4.23
C ASP A 63 2.21 -0.37 -2.89
N GLU A 64 2.42 -1.17 -1.87
CA GLU A 64 1.95 -0.92 -0.52
C GLU A 64 2.54 0.38 0.06
N THR A 65 3.78 0.71 -0.30
CA THR A 65 4.49 1.89 0.21
C THR A 65 3.87 3.17 -0.36
N ALA A 66 3.56 3.18 -1.66
CA ALA A 66 2.91 4.31 -2.32
C ALA A 66 1.53 4.59 -1.72
N PHE A 67 0.73 3.55 -1.48
CA PHE A 67 -0.57 3.68 -0.83
C PHE A 67 -0.46 4.25 0.59
N ILE A 68 0.48 3.75 1.40
CA ILE A 68 0.70 4.21 2.77
C ILE A 68 1.19 5.66 2.79
N TYR A 69 2.05 6.05 1.85
CA TYR A 69 2.47 7.43 1.69
C TYR A 69 1.29 8.34 1.40
N TRP A 70 0.42 7.97 0.45
CA TRP A 70 -0.78 8.72 0.12
C TRP A 70 -1.73 8.87 1.31
N LEU A 71 -1.97 7.79 2.06
CA LEU A 71 -2.76 7.85 3.29
C LEU A 71 -2.17 8.87 4.28
N ASN A 72 -0.86 8.81 4.52
CA ASN A 72 -0.19 9.63 5.52
C ASN A 72 -0.04 11.09 5.11
N LYS A 73 0.06 11.39 3.82
CA LYS A 73 0.24 12.77 3.36
C LYS A 73 -1.08 13.46 3.07
N ILE A 74 -2.04 12.72 2.51
CA ILE A 74 -3.23 13.31 1.89
C ILE A 74 -4.47 13.06 2.74
N LYS A 75 -4.73 11.81 3.14
CA LYS A 75 -6.00 11.43 3.78
C LYS A 75 -5.99 11.57 5.30
N PHE A 76 -4.91 11.18 5.95
CA PHE A 76 -4.79 11.07 7.41
C PHE A 76 -3.46 11.65 7.94
N PRO A 77 -3.16 12.93 7.68
CA PRO A 77 -1.88 13.53 8.09
C PRO A 77 -1.64 13.61 9.60
N ASN A 78 -2.71 13.53 10.39
CA ASN A 78 -2.65 13.60 11.85
C ASN A 78 -2.74 12.22 12.54
N GLU A 79 -2.99 11.16 11.78
CA GLU A 79 -3.11 9.79 12.30
C GLU A 79 -2.45 8.83 11.31
N THR A 80 -1.13 8.76 11.39
CA THR A 80 -0.31 8.12 10.36
C THR A 80 -0.33 6.60 10.47
N SER A 81 -0.50 5.96 9.32
CA SER A 81 -0.25 4.55 9.07
C SER A 81 1.25 4.23 9.16
N THR A 82 1.59 3.07 9.74
CA THR A 82 2.99 2.66 9.96
C THR A 82 3.21 1.20 9.59
N TYR A 83 4.40 0.89 9.06
CA TYR A 83 4.83 -0.48 8.78
C TYR A 83 5.03 -1.27 10.07
N VAL A 84 4.64 -2.53 10.07
CA VAL A 84 4.81 -3.46 11.20
C VAL A 84 5.84 -4.55 10.84
N GLU A 85 5.53 -5.36 9.82
CA GLU A 85 6.40 -6.45 9.38
C GLU A 85 6.03 -6.92 7.96
N THR A 86 6.93 -7.66 7.32
CA THR A 86 6.68 -8.37 6.07
C THR A 86 6.54 -9.85 6.37
N LEU A 87 5.48 -10.46 5.86
CA LEU A 87 5.14 -11.84 6.16
C LEU A 87 5.92 -12.80 5.26
N ASP A 88 6.37 -13.91 5.83
CA ASP A 88 7.12 -14.95 5.11
C ASP A 88 6.18 -16.01 4.51
N TRP A 89 5.20 -15.57 3.70
CA TRP A 89 4.33 -16.44 2.89
C TRP A 89 3.96 -15.73 1.59
N GLU A 90 3.64 -16.49 0.55
CA GLU A 90 3.21 -15.92 -0.72
C GLU A 90 1.72 -15.58 -0.68
N ALA A 91 1.35 -14.37 -1.08
CA ALA A 91 -0.04 -13.88 -1.07
C ALA A 91 -1.03 -14.86 -1.72
N TYR A 92 -0.57 -15.55 -2.77
CA TYR A 92 -1.35 -16.49 -3.58
C TYR A 92 -1.54 -17.88 -2.93
N ASP A 93 -0.70 -18.26 -1.96
CA ASP A 93 -0.81 -19.55 -1.25
C ASP A 93 -1.91 -19.54 -0.15
N GLY A 94 -2.53 -18.38 0.07
CA GLY A 94 -3.83 -18.23 0.74
C GLY A 94 -3.87 -18.44 2.27
N ILE A 95 -2.78 -18.80 2.95
CA ILE A 95 -2.80 -19.07 4.39
C ILE A 95 -2.18 -17.93 5.19
N LYS A 96 -3.04 -17.05 5.70
CA LYS A 96 -2.66 -16.00 6.65
C LYS A 96 -2.16 -16.61 7.98
N PRO A 97 -1.12 -16.04 8.61
CA PRO A 97 -0.74 -16.37 9.98
C PRO A 97 -1.93 -16.19 10.95
N GLU A 98 -2.02 -17.04 11.98
CA GLU A 98 -3.18 -17.03 12.91
C GLU A 98 -3.38 -15.65 13.57
N ILE A 99 -2.29 -14.95 13.89
CA ILE A 99 -2.32 -13.60 14.49
C ILE A 99 -2.93 -12.53 13.57
N TYR A 100 -2.95 -12.78 12.25
CA TYR A 100 -3.49 -11.85 11.24
C TYR A 100 -4.69 -12.42 10.48
N LYS A 101 -5.24 -13.54 10.94
CA LYS A 101 -6.34 -14.24 10.27
C LYS A 101 -7.60 -13.36 10.11
N SER A 102 -7.85 -12.50 11.09
CA SER A 102 -8.95 -11.53 11.06
C SER A 102 -8.58 -10.19 10.42
N CYS A 103 -7.32 -9.98 10.01
CA CYS A 103 -6.91 -8.71 9.45
C CYS A 103 -7.51 -8.54 8.04
N PRO A 104 -8.08 -7.35 7.76
CA PRO A 104 -8.43 -6.95 6.40
C PRO A 104 -7.20 -7.10 5.51
N TRP A 105 -7.42 -7.59 4.29
CA TRP A 105 -6.35 -7.78 3.32
C TRP A 105 -6.82 -7.25 1.97
N PHE A 106 -5.93 -6.53 1.31
CA PHE A 106 -6.09 -6.12 -0.08
C PHE A 106 -4.84 -6.49 -0.88
N ASN A 107 -5.05 -7.08 -2.05
CA ASN A 107 -4.00 -7.25 -3.05
C ASN A 107 -4.22 -6.20 -4.13
N PHE A 108 -3.20 -5.38 -4.37
CA PHE A 108 -3.18 -4.40 -5.45
C PHE A 108 -3.20 -5.08 -6.83
#